data_AF-A0A1W9UCP0-F1
#
_entry.id   AF-A0A1W9UCP0-F1
#
_cell.length_a   1.000
_cell.length_b   1.000
_cell.length_c   1.000
_cell.angle_alpha   90.00
_cell.angle_beta   90.00
_cell.angle_gamma   90.00
#
_symmetry.space_group_name_H-M   'P 1'
#
loop_
_entity.id
_entity.type
_entity.pdbx_description
1 polymer ?
#
loop_
_entity_poly.entity_id
_entity_poly.type
_entity_poly.pdbx_seq_one_letter_code
_entity_poly.pdbx_strand_id
1 'polypeptide(L)'
;MIALPDAPLAVWAAFNPTATPTVTPTPTPTAIFTPTPTATATPTPTFTPTPTYTPSPSPTPAPTLAFAVPSLLSAPTDGKWIDIDLSDQRLAAYVGTVPVYAIRVSTGIAGLPTLTGQFHIYRKVTATTMAGPGYYLPGVPWTMYYDRSYAIHGTY
;
A
#
# COMPACT_ATOMS: atom_id res chain seq x y z
N MET A 1 -63.67 -3.95 27.81
CA MET A 1 -64.35 -4.11 26.52
C MET A 1 -65.10 -2.83 26.18
N ILE A 2 -65.02 -2.17 25.01
CA ILE A 2 -64.65 -2.68 23.67
C ILE A 2 -64.87 -4.18 23.57
N ALA A 3 -66.13 -4.53 23.26
CA ALA A 3 -66.59 -5.82 22.76
C ALA A 3 -66.20 -7.09 23.54
N LEU A 4 -67.20 -7.56 24.29
CA LEU A 4 -67.79 -8.92 24.44
C LEU A 4 -66.94 -10.19 24.14
N PRO A 5 -67.36 -11.38 24.63
CA PRO A 5 -67.77 -11.73 25.99
C PRO A 5 -67.22 -13.11 26.45
N ASP A 6 -67.52 -13.43 27.72
CA ASP A 6 -67.23 -14.66 28.47
C ASP A 6 -67.81 -15.95 27.89
N ALA A 7 -67.29 -17.11 28.33
CA ALA A 7 -68.05 -18.24 28.92
C ALA A 7 -67.15 -19.51 29.07
N PRO A 8 -67.60 -20.59 29.74
CA PRO A 8 -67.71 -20.70 31.19
C PRO A 8 -66.98 -21.95 31.73
N LEU A 9 -66.83 -22.05 33.06
CA LEU A 9 -66.36 -23.25 33.74
C LEU A 9 -67.46 -24.33 33.76
N ALA A 10 -67.11 -25.56 33.36
CA ALA A 10 -67.94 -26.75 33.54
C ALA A 10 -67.16 -27.84 34.27
N VAL A 11 -67.77 -28.32 35.35
CA VAL A 11 -67.32 -29.40 36.24
C VAL A 11 -67.49 -30.75 35.53
N TRP A 12 -66.48 -31.61 35.55
CA TRP A 12 -66.58 -32.98 35.05
C TRP A 12 -66.51 -33.99 36.19
N ALA A 13 -67.56 -34.82 36.28
CA ALA A 13 -67.59 -36.04 37.08
C ALA A 13 -67.05 -37.22 36.25
N ALA A 14 -66.36 -38.14 36.93
CA ALA A 14 -65.60 -39.24 36.36
C ALA A 14 -66.47 -40.44 35.91
N PHE A 15 -66.05 -41.09 34.83
CA PHE A 15 -66.34 -42.51 34.56
C PHE A 15 -65.05 -43.18 34.07
N ASN A 16 -64.67 -44.27 34.73
CA ASN A 16 -63.41 -45.00 34.56
C ASN A 16 -63.63 -46.24 33.68
N PRO A 17 -63.04 -46.35 32.47
CA PRO A 17 -63.10 -47.58 31.70
C PRO A 17 -62.01 -48.58 32.11
N THR A 18 -62.45 -49.81 32.38
CA THR A 18 -61.67 -51.00 32.74
C THR A 18 -60.62 -51.39 31.70
N ALA A 19 -59.44 -51.82 32.15
CA ALA A 19 -58.30 -52.17 31.31
C ALA A 19 -58.45 -53.52 30.59
N THR A 20 -58.14 -53.53 29.29
CA THR A 20 -57.96 -54.73 28.46
C THR A 20 -56.48 -55.12 28.45
N PRO A 21 -56.08 -56.35 28.81
CA PRO A 21 -54.69 -56.77 28.71
C PRO A 21 -54.30 -57.03 27.25
N THR A 22 -53.30 -56.29 26.76
CA THR A 22 -52.71 -56.45 25.42
C THR A 22 -51.54 -57.42 25.51
N VAL A 23 -51.55 -58.50 24.72
CA VAL A 23 -50.40 -59.40 24.57
C VAL A 23 -49.33 -58.74 23.70
N THR A 24 -48.14 -58.55 24.26
CA THR A 24 -46.99 -57.95 23.56
C THR A 24 -46.15 -59.05 22.89
N PRO A 25 -45.89 -59.00 21.57
CA PRO A 25 -45.01 -59.97 20.93
C PRO A 25 -43.55 -59.77 21.36
N THR A 26 -42.90 -60.87 21.73
CA THR A 26 -41.47 -60.90 22.12
C THR A 26 -40.58 -60.67 20.89
N PRO A 27 -39.60 -59.75 20.94
CA PRO A 27 -38.71 -59.51 19.80
C PRO A 27 -37.78 -60.70 19.57
N THR A 28 -37.69 -61.15 18.31
CA THR A 28 -36.72 -62.16 17.86
C THR A 28 -35.31 -61.54 17.81
N PRO A 29 -34.28 -62.16 18.41
CA PRO A 29 -32.94 -61.60 18.40
C PRO A 29 -32.38 -61.56 16.97
N THR A 30 -31.90 -60.39 16.57
CA THR A 30 -31.24 -60.16 15.27
C THR A 30 -29.73 -60.40 15.43
N ALA A 31 -29.13 -61.18 14.53
CA ALA A 31 -27.69 -61.45 14.56
C ALA A 31 -26.89 -60.16 14.32
N ILE A 32 -25.94 -59.88 15.21
CA ILE A 32 -25.00 -58.76 15.11
C ILE A 32 -23.73 -59.24 14.42
N PHE A 33 -23.42 -58.66 13.26
CA PHE A 33 -22.11 -58.85 12.62
C PHE A 33 -21.11 -57.91 13.26
N THR A 34 -19.97 -58.44 13.69
CA THR A 34 -18.88 -57.65 14.28
C THR A 34 -18.05 -57.04 13.14
N PRO A 35 -17.85 -55.71 13.07
CA PRO A 35 -17.04 -55.12 12.03
C PRO A 35 -15.56 -55.48 12.23
N THR A 36 -14.92 -55.96 11.17
CA THR A 36 -13.47 -56.20 11.13
C THR A 36 -12.73 -54.86 11.12
N PRO A 37 -11.72 -54.63 11.97
CA PRO A 37 -10.98 -53.37 11.97
C PRO A 37 -10.18 -53.22 10.66
N THR A 38 -10.44 -52.12 9.95
CA THR A 38 -9.68 -51.73 8.75
C THR A 38 -8.33 -51.15 9.18
N ALA A 39 -7.23 -51.71 8.68
CA ALA A 39 -5.90 -51.16 8.91
C ALA A 39 -5.81 -49.74 8.35
N THR A 40 -5.52 -48.78 9.24
CA THR A 40 -5.36 -47.36 8.87
C THR A 40 -3.92 -47.15 8.41
N ALA A 41 -3.72 -46.72 7.16
CA ALA A 41 -2.40 -46.39 6.66
C ALA A 41 -1.80 -45.24 7.48
N THR A 42 -0.58 -45.45 8.01
CA THR A 42 0.17 -44.41 8.72
C THR A 42 0.73 -43.43 7.69
N PRO A 43 0.50 -42.11 7.80
CA PRO A 43 1.04 -41.15 6.85
C PRO A 43 2.57 -41.14 6.92
N THR A 44 3.21 -41.27 5.76
CA THR A 44 4.66 -41.11 5.61
C THR A 44 5.04 -39.65 5.90
N PRO A 45 6.08 -39.36 6.71
CA PRO A 45 6.51 -37.99 6.94
C PRO A 45 6.90 -37.35 5.60
N THR A 46 6.23 -36.26 5.27
CA THR A 46 6.54 -35.47 4.07
C THR A 46 7.71 -34.56 4.39
N PHE A 47 8.82 -34.70 3.65
CA PHE A 47 9.95 -33.78 3.78
C PHE A 47 9.48 -32.36 3.54
N THR A 48 9.69 -31.49 4.52
CA THR A 48 9.42 -30.06 4.38
C THR A 48 10.47 -29.47 3.44
N PRO A 49 10.10 -28.78 2.36
CA PRO A 49 11.08 -28.17 1.46
C PRO A 49 11.88 -27.12 2.23
N THR A 50 13.21 -27.21 2.13
CA THR A 50 14.12 -26.18 2.64
C THR A 50 13.84 -24.86 1.91
N PRO A 51 13.75 -23.71 2.61
CA PRO A 51 13.54 -22.43 1.94
C PRO A 51 14.68 -22.19 0.96
N THR A 52 14.33 -22.09 -0.32
CA THR A 52 15.26 -21.69 -1.37
C THR A 52 15.60 -20.22 -1.16
N TYR A 53 16.87 -19.92 -0.86
CA TYR A 53 17.35 -18.54 -0.83
C TYR A 53 17.04 -17.89 -2.18
N THR A 54 16.12 -16.93 -2.15
CA THR A 54 15.85 -16.09 -3.31
C THR A 54 17.05 -15.14 -3.42
N PRO A 55 17.83 -15.14 -4.52
CA PRO A 55 18.88 -14.16 -4.68
C PRO A 55 18.26 -12.77 -4.59
N SER A 56 18.87 -11.88 -3.78
CA SER A 56 18.52 -10.47 -3.77
C SER A 56 18.50 -9.97 -5.22
N PRO A 57 17.51 -9.17 -5.65
CA PRO A 57 17.54 -8.60 -6.99
C PRO A 57 18.88 -7.91 -7.17
N SER A 58 19.60 -8.29 -8.23
CA SER A 58 20.74 -7.53 -8.71
C SER A 58 20.28 -6.08 -8.87
N PRO A 59 21.05 -5.06 -8.42
CA PRO A 59 20.67 -3.68 -8.66
C PRO A 59 20.37 -3.54 -10.15
N THR A 60 19.12 -3.19 -10.47
CA THR A 60 18.76 -2.85 -11.83
C THR A 60 19.76 -1.79 -12.26
N PRO A 61 20.54 -1.99 -13.35
CA PRO A 61 21.39 -0.92 -13.83
C PRO A 61 20.49 0.30 -13.98
N ALA A 62 20.82 1.37 -13.25
CA ALA A 62 20.14 2.64 -13.42
C ALA A 62 20.10 2.89 -14.94
N PRO A 63 18.97 3.37 -15.50
CA PRO A 63 18.91 3.64 -16.93
C PRO A 63 20.19 4.40 -17.29
N THR A 64 20.96 3.88 -18.24
CA THR A 64 22.10 4.61 -18.79
C THR A 64 21.51 5.79 -19.50
N LEU A 65 21.29 6.84 -18.75
CA LEU A 65 20.80 8.08 -19.24
C LEU A 65 21.96 8.66 -20.04
N ALA A 66 21.86 8.58 -21.37
CA ALA A 66 22.75 9.28 -22.29
C ALA A 66 22.45 10.78 -22.14
N PHE A 67 22.95 11.36 -21.05
CA PHE A 67 22.89 12.79 -20.83
C PHE A 67 24.12 13.42 -21.43
N ALA A 68 23.90 14.57 -22.08
CA ALA A 68 24.97 15.54 -22.19
C ALA A 68 25.38 15.86 -20.75
N VAL A 69 26.48 15.24 -20.31
CA VAL A 69 27.18 15.67 -19.12
C VAL A 69 27.46 17.16 -19.32
N PRO A 70 27.18 18.03 -18.33
CA PRO A 70 27.64 19.42 -18.39
C PRO A 70 29.13 19.39 -18.73
N SER A 71 29.62 20.37 -19.47
CA SER A 71 31.04 20.48 -19.83
C SER A 71 31.90 20.11 -18.61
N LEU A 72 32.44 18.88 -18.61
CA LEU A 72 32.98 18.20 -17.42
C LEU A 72 34.16 18.94 -16.78
N LEU A 73 34.63 19.99 -17.44
CA LEU A 73 35.71 20.86 -16.99
C LEU A 73 35.34 21.68 -15.74
N SER A 74 34.05 21.83 -15.40
CA SER A 74 33.62 22.61 -14.22
C SER A 74 32.63 21.88 -13.30
N ALA A 75 32.23 20.64 -13.63
CA ALA A 75 31.28 19.90 -12.80
C ALA A 75 31.95 19.40 -11.50
N PRO A 76 31.27 19.51 -10.33
CA PRO A 76 31.78 18.90 -9.11
C PRO A 76 31.95 17.38 -9.26
N THR A 77 33.07 16.85 -8.75
CA THR A 77 33.37 15.41 -8.79
C THR A 77 33.07 14.70 -7.47
N ASP A 78 32.75 15.45 -6.42
CA ASP A 78 32.41 14.96 -5.09
C ASP A 78 31.10 15.58 -4.56
N GLY A 79 30.65 15.10 -3.39
CA GLY A 79 29.48 15.65 -2.70
C GLY A 79 28.14 15.38 -3.39
N LYS A 80 27.13 16.18 -3.03
CA LYS A 80 25.79 16.16 -3.65
C LYS A 80 25.55 17.48 -4.34
N TRP A 81 25.19 17.44 -5.61
CA TRP A 81 24.95 18.65 -6.40
C TRP A 81 23.84 18.42 -7.42
N ILE A 82 23.40 19.52 -8.02
CA ILE A 82 22.30 19.55 -8.99
C ILE A 82 22.79 20.29 -10.23
N ASP A 83 22.56 19.70 -11.39
CA ASP A 83 22.69 20.35 -12.68
C ASP A 83 21.31 20.75 -13.20
N ILE A 84 21.21 21.94 -13.81
CA ILE A 84 19.99 22.41 -14.46
C ILE A 84 20.36 22.88 -15.86
N ASP A 85 19.96 22.11 -16.86
CA ASP A 85 20.12 22.45 -18.26
C ASP A 85 18.89 23.25 -18.73
N LEU A 86 19.10 24.56 -18.96
CA LEU A 86 18.06 25.46 -19.45
C LEU A 86 17.66 25.17 -20.90
N SER A 87 18.55 24.58 -21.70
CA SER A 87 18.30 24.27 -23.12
C SER A 87 17.41 23.04 -23.30
N ASP A 88 17.57 22.03 -22.44
CA ASP A 88 16.74 20.80 -22.44
C ASP A 88 15.58 20.86 -21.42
N GLN A 89 15.50 21.93 -20.61
CA GLN A 89 14.51 22.07 -19.53
C GLN A 89 14.56 20.88 -18.57
N ARG A 90 15.74 20.60 -18.04
CA ARG A 90 16.03 19.39 -17.26
C ARG A 90 16.81 19.70 -15.99
N LEU A 91 16.46 18.99 -14.91
CA LEU A 91 17.24 18.94 -13.69
C LEU A 91 17.78 17.51 -13.50
N ALA A 92 19.08 17.39 -13.19
CA ALA A 92 19.71 16.15 -12.77
C ALA A 92 20.39 16.34 -11.42
N ALA A 93 20.19 15.41 -10.48
CA ALA A 93 20.87 15.41 -9.19
C ALA A 93 21.95 14.33 -9.15
N TYR A 94 23.09 14.66 -8.56
CA TYR A 94 24.30 13.84 -8.56
C TYR A 94 24.79 13.54 -7.15
N VAL A 95 25.47 12.38 -7.02
CA VAL A 95 26.39 12.07 -5.92
C VAL A 95 27.76 11.82 -6.54
N GLY A 96 28.74 12.68 -6.26
CA GLY A 96 29.98 12.73 -7.02
C GLY A 96 29.69 12.92 -8.51
N THR A 97 30.18 12.03 -9.37
CA THR A 97 29.91 12.07 -10.81
C THR A 97 28.71 11.22 -11.25
N VAL A 98 27.99 10.58 -10.31
CA VAL A 98 26.91 9.64 -10.62
C VAL A 98 25.55 10.34 -10.54
N PRO A 99 24.77 10.39 -11.63
CA PRO A 99 23.40 10.90 -11.56
C PRO A 99 22.52 9.91 -10.79
N VAL A 100 21.82 10.42 -9.77
CA VAL A 100 20.93 9.63 -8.91
C VAL A 100 19.45 9.97 -9.10
N TYR A 101 19.15 11.08 -9.77
CA TYR A 101 17.79 11.51 -10.09
C TYR A 101 17.79 12.43 -11.30
N ALA A 102 16.74 12.39 -12.13
CA ALA A 102 16.57 13.35 -13.22
C ALA A 102 15.08 13.55 -13.53
N ILE A 103 14.69 14.79 -13.82
CA ILE A 103 13.31 15.17 -14.15
C ILE A 103 13.28 16.33 -15.14
N ARG A 104 12.19 16.46 -15.91
CA ARG A 104 11.88 17.69 -16.63
C ARG A 104 11.53 18.80 -15.64
N VAL A 105 11.91 20.02 -15.96
CA VAL A 105 11.58 21.21 -15.18
C VAL A 105 11.00 22.29 -16.08
N SER A 106 10.41 23.31 -15.47
CA SER A 106 10.07 24.55 -16.16
C SER A 106 10.88 25.67 -15.51
N THR A 107 11.70 26.35 -16.29
CA THR A 107 12.57 27.43 -15.81
C THR A 107 11.98 28.80 -16.11
N GLY A 108 12.63 29.86 -15.64
CA GLY A 108 12.20 31.23 -15.87
C GLY A 108 12.07 31.57 -17.36
N ILE A 109 11.05 32.37 -17.68
CA ILE A 109 10.82 32.90 -19.04
C ILE A 109 11.87 33.96 -19.40
N ALA A 110 11.98 34.32 -20.69
CA ALA A 110 12.98 35.29 -21.16
C ALA A 110 12.98 36.65 -20.43
N GLY A 111 11.82 37.14 -19.98
CA GLY A 111 11.72 38.40 -19.22
C GLY A 111 12.06 38.28 -17.74
N LEU A 112 12.07 37.06 -17.19
CA LEU A 112 12.39 36.74 -15.79
C LEU A 112 13.23 35.45 -15.76
N PRO A 113 14.45 35.47 -16.33
CA PRO A 113 15.19 34.25 -16.61
C PRO A 113 15.76 33.62 -15.33
N THR A 114 15.92 32.30 -15.36
CA THR A 114 16.75 31.58 -14.38
C THR A 114 18.21 31.96 -14.57
N LEU A 115 18.90 32.31 -13.47
CA LEU A 115 20.32 32.65 -13.50
C LEU A 115 21.18 31.46 -13.90
N THR A 116 22.18 31.70 -14.77
CA THR A 116 23.23 30.72 -15.08
C THR A 116 24.45 30.94 -14.18
N GLY A 117 25.15 29.85 -13.84
CA GLY A 117 26.32 29.88 -12.97
C GLY A 117 26.32 28.76 -11.93
N GLN A 118 27.29 28.80 -11.03
CA GLN A 118 27.36 27.90 -9.88
C GLN A 118 26.87 28.61 -8.63
N PHE A 119 25.96 27.96 -7.90
CA PHE A 119 25.33 28.53 -6.72
C PHE A 119 25.31 27.53 -5.59
N HIS A 120 25.30 28.04 -4.36
CA HIS A 120 25.09 27.23 -3.16
C HIS A 120 23.65 27.36 -2.70
N ILE A 121 23.01 26.23 -2.43
CA ILE A 121 21.70 26.25 -1.75
C ILE A 121 21.91 26.72 -0.32
N TYR A 122 21.43 27.91 0.01
CA TYR A 122 21.62 28.53 1.33
C TYR A 122 20.44 28.27 2.27
N ARG A 123 19.25 27.94 1.74
CA ARG A 123 18.06 27.65 2.54
C ARG A 123 17.19 26.58 1.89
N LYS A 124 16.75 25.62 2.70
CA LYS A 124 15.79 24.58 2.30
C LYS A 124 14.59 24.62 3.24
N VAL A 125 13.39 24.60 2.69
CA VAL A 125 12.14 24.52 3.47
C VAL A 125 11.15 23.59 2.81
N THR A 126 10.33 22.96 3.64
CA THR A 126 9.34 21.97 3.19
C THR A 126 8.16 22.60 2.47
N ALA A 127 7.79 23.84 2.82
CA ALA A 127 6.76 24.62 2.16
C ALA A 127 7.02 26.13 2.27
N THR A 128 6.69 26.89 1.22
CA THR A 128 6.74 28.36 1.22
C THR A 128 5.53 28.95 0.48
N THR A 129 5.02 30.10 0.93
CA THR A 129 4.10 30.90 0.11
C THR A 129 4.90 31.74 -0.88
N MET A 130 4.64 31.59 -2.17
CA MET A 130 5.22 32.42 -3.22
C MET A 130 4.17 33.38 -3.77
N ALA A 131 4.45 34.68 -3.70
CA ALA A 131 3.51 35.71 -4.13
C ALA A 131 4.26 36.84 -4.85
N GLY A 132 3.58 37.44 -5.82
CA GLY A 132 4.07 38.57 -6.57
C GLY A 132 2.98 39.18 -7.44
N PRO A 133 3.31 40.17 -8.29
CA PRO A 133 2.32 40.79 -9.17
C PRO A 133 1.62 39.73 -10.04
N GLY A 134 0.31 39.57 -9.84
CA GLY A 134 -0.51 38.65 -10.62
C GLY A 134 -0.50 37.19 -10.16
N TYR A 135 0.12 36.83 -9.03
CA TYR A 135 0.06 35.46 -8.51
C TYR A 135 0.17 35.34 -6.99
N TYR A 136 -0.47 34.30 -6.44
CA TYR A 136 -0.39 33.91 -5.03
C TYR A 136 -0.49 32.39 -4.89
N LEU A 137 0.60 31.76 -4.49
CA LEU A 137 0.78 30.30 -4.44
C LEU A 137 1.14 29.88 -3.00
N PRO A 138 0.15 29.51 -2.17
CA PRO A 138 0.39 29.12 -0.79
C PRO A 138 0.82 27.66 -0.66
N GLY A 139 1.94 27.38 0.00
CA GLY A 139 2.36 26.01 0.31
C GLY A 139 3.17 25.33 -0.80
N VAL A 140 3.89 26.10 -1.62
CA VAL A 140 4.85 25.59 -2.61
C VAL A 140 5.87 24.66 -1.94
N PRO A 141 5.88 23.36 -2.28
CA PRO A 141 6.65 22.38 -1.52
C PRO A 141 8.13 22.38 -1.90
N TRP A 142 8.97 21.88 -1.00
CA TRP A 142 10.39 21.55 -1.23
C TRP A 142 11.22 22.69 -1.82
N THR A 143 11.04 23.91 -1.30
CA THR A 143 11.74 25.09 -1.80
C THR A 143 13.20 25.12 -1.35
N MET A 144 14.12 25.21 -2.31
CA MET A 144 15.57 25.31 -2.11
C MET A 144 16.08 26.60 -2.75
N TYR A 145 16.39 27.60 -1.92
CA TYR A 145 16.87 28.91 -2.36
C TYR A 145 18.38 28.90 -2.60
N TYR A 146 18.81 29.50 -3.72
CA TYR A 146 20.22 29.50 -4.14
C TYR A 146 20.79 30.89 -4.49
N ASP A 147 19.95 31.87 -4.83
CA ASP A 147 20.33 33.29 -4.92
C ASP A 147 19.12 34.16 -4.59
N ARG A 148 19.19 35.03 -3.58
CA ARG A 148 18.07 35.89 -3.16
C ARG A 148 16.72 35.14 -3.18
N SER A 149 15.77 35.54 -4.03
CA SER A 149 14.45 34.91 -4.19
C SER A 149 14.40 33.80 -5.24
N TYR A 150 15.50 33.48 -5.93
CA TYR A 150 15.60 32.34 -6.85
C TYR A 150 15.67 31.02 -6.08
N ALA A 151 14.81 30.08 -6.48
CA ALA A 151 14.68 28.79 -5.84
C ALA A 151 14.31 27.67 -6.81
N ILE A 152 14.71 26.45 -6.46
CA ILE A 152 14.14 25.21 -6.99
C ILE A 152 12.97 24.85 -6.09
N HIS A 153 11.83 24.45 -6.63
CA HIS A 153 10.68 24.05 -5.83
C HIS A 153 9.84 22.98 -6.54
N GLY A 154 9.01 22.28 -5.77
CA GLY A 154 7.96 21.44 -6.33
C GLY A 154 6.78 22.27 -6.83
N THR A 155 5.96 21.66 -7.67
CA THR A 155 4.70 22.23 -8.16
C THR A 155 3.53 21.31 -7.79
N TYR A 156 2.32 21.85 -7.74
CA TYR A 156 1.06 21.10 -7.52
C TYR A 156 -0.09 21.79 -8.26
#